data_AF-A0A7M7K014-F1
#
_entry.id   AF-A0A7M7K014-F1
#
_cell.length_a   1.000
_cell.length_b   1.000
_cell.length_c   1.000
_cell.angle_alpha   90.00
_cell.angle_beta   90.00
_cell.angle_gamma   90.00
#
_symmetry.space_group_name_H-M   'P 1'
#
loop_
_entity.id
_entity.type
_entity.pdbx_description
1 polymer ?
#
loop_
_entity_poly.entity_id
_entity_poly.type
_entity_poly.pdbx_seq_one_letter_code
_entity_poly.pdbx_strand_id
1 'polypeptide(L)'
;MTVHSGFEIPRFVALLGHFALLLILLWDVEAVARSSVSWSKRDDHHLLELAQNSITGALAMALTLVTVELTCFMIGASLFFPRQSLFSAAIHTFSFLCLGHFMADSFHLTYYWVLLVITAVPCLIEIAILFEALVLDKPL
;
A
#
# COMPACT_ATOMS: atom_id res chain seq x y z
N MET A 1 -9.71 30.55 -0.95
CA MET A 1 -8.83 30.44 0.23
C MET A 1 -8.48 28.98 0.37
N THR A 2 -7.29 28.58 -0.09
CA THR A 2 -6.84 27.18 -0.11
C THR A 2 -6.54 26.77 1.34
N VAL A 3 -7.42 25.95 1.92
CA VAL A 3 -7.23 25.44 3.28
C VAL A 3 -6.20 24.31 3.19
N HIS A 4 -4.93 24.64 3.41
CA HIS A 4 -3.91 23.63 3.66
C HIS A 4 -4.27 22.87 4.93
N SER A 5 -4.35 21.55 4.80
CA SER A 5 -4.71 20.65 5.90
C SER A 5 -3.56 20.45 6.89
N GLY A 6 -2.31 20.71 6.46
CA GLY A 6 -1.10 20.38 7.21
C GLY A 6 -0.74 18.89 7.15
N PHE A 7 -1.58 18.06 6.52
CA PHE A 7 -1.39 16.62 6.37
C PHE A 7 -0.70 16.23 5.06
N GLU A 8 -0.39 17.19 4.18
CA GLU A 8 0.25 16.94 2.89
C GLU A 8 1.63 16.29 3.07
N ILE A 9 2.45 16.84 3.97
CA ILE A 9 3.79 16.31 4.26
C ILE A 9 3.71 14.95 4.98
N PRO A 10 2.95 14.78 6.08
CA PRO A 10 2.76 13.47 6.69
C PRO A 10 2.28 12.39 5.71
N ARG A 11 1.32 12.74 4.85
CA ARG A 11 0.80 11.84 3.83
C ARG A 11 1.89 11.41 2.86
N PHE A 12 2.66 12.35 2.32
CA PHE A 12 3.77 12.04 1.41
C PHE A 12 4.78 11.08 2.05
N VAL A 13 5.19 11.36 3.29
CA VAL A 13 6.14 10.52 4.02
C VAL A 13 5.58 9.12 4.27
N ALA A 14 4.33 9.01 4.72
CA ALA A 14 3.68 7.71 4.96
C ALA A 14 3.53 6.89 3.67
N LEU A 15 3.09 7.54 2.59
CA LEU A 15 2.90 6.92 1.28
C LEU A 15 4.22 6.44 0.68
N LEU A 16 5.26 7.28 0.73
CA LEU A 16 6.60 6.93 0.25
C LEU A 16 7.25 5.83 1.10
N GLY A 17 7.07 5.88 2.43
CA GLY A 17 7.55 4.83 3.33
C GLY A 17 6.89 3.48 3.03
N HIS A 18 5.57 3.47 2.87
CA HIS A 18 4.82 2.27 2.48
C HIS A 18 5.26 1.74 1.12
N PHE A 19 5.45 2.61 0.12
CA PHE A 19 5.99 2.25 -1.19
C PHE A 19 7.36 1.58 -1.09
N ALA A 20 8.31 2.19 -0.36
CA ALA A 20 9.65 1.65 -0.20
C ALA A 20 9.64 0.29 0.52
N LEU A 21 8.78 0.13 1.55
CA LEU A 21 8.63 -1.12 2.26
C LEU A 21 8.08 -2.23 1.37
N LEU A 22 7.07 -1.94 0.54
CA LEU A 22 6.54 -2.90 -0.43
C LEU A 22 7.60 -3.34 -1.44
N LEU A 23 8.45 -2.42 -1.91
CA LEU A 23 9.58 -2.74 -2.79
C LEU A 23 10.59 -3.68 -2.10
N ILE A 24 10.95 -3.40 -0.85
CA ILE A 24 11.89 -4.23 -0.08
C ILE A 24 11.32 -5.64 0.12
N LEU A 25 10.04 -5.75 0.50
CA LEU A 25 9.38 -7.05 0.69
C LEU A 25 9.26 -7.84 -0.61
N LEU A 26 8.99 -7.17 -1.73
CA LEU A 26 8.91 -7.80 -3.03
C LEU A 26 10.29 -8.26 -3.53
N TRP A 27 11.34 -7.51 -3.21
CA TRP A 27 12.72 -7.86 -3.56
C TRP A 27 13.17 -9.16 -2.89
N ASP A 28 12.77 -9.40 -1.64
CA ASP A 28 13.13 -10.59 -0.88
C ASP A 28 11.93 -11.52 -0.63
N VAL A 29 11.05 -11.65 -1.63
CA VAL A 29 9.76 -12.36 -1.48
C VAL A 29 9.91 -13.83 -1.12
N GLU A 30 11.03 -14.46 -1.49
CA GLU A 30 11.32 -15.85 -1.10
C GLU A 30 11.53 -15.97 0.41
N ALA A 31 12.31 -15.07 1.02
CA ALA A 31 12.51 -15.05 2.47
C ALA A 31 11.19 -14.75 3.20
N VAL A 32 10.40 -13.82 2.66
CA VAL A 32 9.06 -13.49 3.18
C VAL A 32 8.11 -14.71 3.09
N ALA A 33 8.14 -15.44 1.98
CA ALA A 33 7.32 -16.65 1.83
C ALA A 33 7.73 -17.76 2.80
N ARG A 34 9.04 -17.97 3.00
CA ARG A 34 9.56 -18.94 3.96
C ARG A 34 9.18 -18.58 5.41
N SER A 35 9.16 -17.30 5.76
CA SER A 35 8.74 -16.85 7.10
C SER A 35 7.23 -17.00 7.33
N SER A 36 6.42 -16.88 6.28
CA SER A 36 4.96 -17.05 6.31
C SER A 36 4.48 -18.51 6.41
N VAL A 37 5.36 -19.48 6.19
CA VAL A 37 5.04 -20.92 6.29
C VAL A 37 5.58 -21.50 7.60
N SER A 38 4.78 -22.36 8.23
CA SER A 38 5.17 -23.09 9.45
C SER A 38 6.48 -23.84 9.26
N TRP A 39 7.34 -23.83 10.28
CA TRP A 39 8.65 -24.49 10.27
C TRP A 39 8.59 -25.95 9.80
N SER A 40 7.56 -26.71 10.19
CA SER A 40 7.40 -28.12 9.81
C SER A 40 7.06 -28.35 8.33
N LYS A 41 6.73 -27.29 7.58
CA LYS A 41 6.29 -27.34 6.19
C LYS A 41 7.22 -26.58 5.24
N ARG A 42 8.37 -26.09 5.71
CA ARG A 42 9.30 -25.28 4.88
C ARG A 42 10.02 -26.09 3.81
N ASP A 43 10.14 -27.40 4.00
CA ASP A 43 10.74 -28.31 3.02
C ASP A 43 9.71 -28.77 1.97
N ASP A 44 8.43 -28.40 2.12
CA ASP A 44 7.40 -28.63 1.11
C ASP A 44 7.53 -27.56 0.00
N HIS A 45 8.27 -27.92 -1.05
CA HIS A 45 8.52 -27.06 -2.20
C HIS A 45 7.23 -26.54 -2.85
N HIS A 46 6.20 -27.37 -2.97
CA HIS A 46 4.95 -26.99 -3.61
C HIS A 46 4.18 -25.96 -2.78
N LEU A 47 4.12 -26.14 -1.45
CA LEU A 47 3.49 -25.16 -0.56
C LEU A 47 4.25 -23.83 -0.54
N LEU A 48 5.58 -23.88 -0.59
CA LEU A 48 6.41 -22.67 -0.62
C LEU A 48 6.20 -21.88 -1.91
N GLU A 49 6.17 -22.54 -3.06
CA GLU A 49 5.88 -21.90 -4.35
C GLU A 49 4.50 -21.25 -4.37
N LEU A 50 3.47 -21.93 -3.82
CA LEU A 50 2.13 -21.35 -3.71
C LEU A 50 2.11 -20.11 -2.81
N ALA A 51 2.78 -20.15 -1.66
CA ALA A 51 2.88 -19.01 -0.76
C ALA A 51 3.62 -17.84 -1.43
N GLN A 52 4.76 -18.11 -2.06
CA GLN A 52 5.55 -17.10 -2.76
C GLN A 52 4.75 -16.45 -3.88
N ASN A 53 4.06 -17.23 -4.72
CA ASN A 53 3.24 -16.69 -5.80
C ASN A 53 2.10 -15.82 -5.26
N SER A 54 1.45 -16.24 -4.18
CA SER A 54 0.35 -15.49 -3.57
C SER A 54 0.83 -14.18 -2.91
N ILE A 55 1.95 -14.21 -2.17
CA ILE A 55 2.54 -13.01 -1.56
C ILE A 55 3.04 -12.05 -2.64
N THR A 56 3.72 -12.56 -3.68
CA THR A 56 4.16 -11.77 -4.83
C THR A 56 2.99 -11.04 -5.46
N GLY A 57 1.88 -11.74 -5.72
CA GLY A 57 0.67 -11.15 -6.26
C GLY A 57 0.12 -10.03 -5.38
N ALA A 58 -0.02 -10.28 -4.07
CA ALA A 58 -0.53 -9.29 -3.12
C ALA A 58 0.36 -8.04 -3.04
N LEU A 59 1.68 -8.22 -2.89
CA LEU A 59 2.65 -7.13 -2.80
C LEU A 59 2.74 -6.32 -4.11
N ALA A 60 2.75 -6.99 -5.27
CA ALA A 60 2.83 -6.31 -6.57
C ALA A 60 1.59 -5.46 -6.86
N MET A 61 0.39 -5.96 -6.52
CA MET A 61 -0.84 -5.17 -6.63
C MET A 61 -0.84 -3.99 -5.66
N ALA A 62 -0.43 -4.20 -4.40
CA ALA A 62 -0.34 -3.13 -3.42
C ALA A 62 0.64 -2.04 -3.89
N LEU A 63 1.81 -2.44 -4.40
CA LEU A 63 2.81 -1.54 -4.96
C LEU A 63 2.25 -0.73 -6.12
N THR A 64 1.49 -1.35 -7.02
CA THR A 64 0.83 -0.68 -8.14
C THR A 64 -0.17 0.38 -7.66
N LEU A 65 -1.04 0.02 -6.70
CA LEU A 65 -2.03 0.94 -6.13
C LEU A 65 -1.36 2.14 -5.45
N VAL A 66 -0.33 1.88 -4.64
CA VAL A 66 0.45 2.94 -3.98
C VAL A 66 1.16 3.83 -5.00
N THR A 67 1.66 3.25 -6.11
CA THR A 67 2.29 4.03 -7.20
C THR A 67 1.29 4.94 -7.90
N VAL A 68 0.08 4.45 -8.17
CA VAL A 68 -1.00 5.25 -8.77
C VAL A 68 -1.36 6.40 -7.83
N GLU A 69 -1.59 6.12 -6.55
CA GLU A 69 -1.90 7.16 -5.57
C GLU A 69 -0.78 8.17 -5.39
N LEU A 70 0.47 7.73 -5.33
CA LEU A 70 1.63 8.62 -5.26
C LEU A 70 1.71 9.51 -6.51
N THR A 71 1.42 8.96 -7.69
CA THR A 71 1.40 9.74 -8.93
C THR A 71 0.30 10.79 -8.89
N CYS A 72 -0.94 10.42 -8.51
CA CYS A 72 -2.06 11.36 -8.37
C CYS A 72 -1.76 12.47 -7.35
N PHE A 73 -1.12 12.12 -6.23
CA PHE A 73 -0.67 13.09 -5.24
C PHE A 73 0.38 14.05 -5.80
N MET A 74 1.40 13.54 -6.50
CA MET A 74 2.50 14.33 -7.05
C MET A 74 2.08 15.28 -8.18
N ILE A 75 1.06 14.93 -8.96
CA ILE A 75 0.47 15.84 -9.96
C ILE A 75 -0.49 16.87 -9.34
N GLY A 76 -0.73 16.80 -8.02
CA GLY A 76 -1.54 17.76 -7.28
C GLY A 76 -3.04 17.46 -7.28
N ALA A 77 -3.49 16.31 -7.79
CA ALA A 77 -4.92 16.00 -7.92
C ALA A 77 -5.66 15.98 -6.58
N SER A 78 -5.02 15.53 -5.52
CA SER A 78 -5.64 15.43 -4.18
C SER A 78 -4.95 16.27 -3.10
N LEU A 79 -3.98 17.12 -3.49
CA LEU A 79 -3.17 17.89 -2.54
C LEU A 79 -4.03 18.80 -1.65
N PHE A 80 -5.14 19.31 -2.20
CA PHE A 80 -6.07 20.22 -1.52
C PHE A 80 -7.32 19.52 -0.97
N PHE A 81 -7.29 18.20 -0.77
CA PHE A 81 -8.40 17.44 -0.19
C PHE A 81 -8.04 16.97 1.24
N PRO A 82 -8.30 17.79 2.29
CA PRO A 82 -7.90 17.49 3.67
C PRO A 82 -8.33 16.11 4.19
N ARG A 83 -9.55 15.69 3.85
CA ARG A 83 -10.10 14.39 4.27
C ARG A 83 -9.33 13.23 3.65
N GLN A 84 -9.03 13.34 2.35
CA GLN A 84 -8.25 12.32 1.64
C GLN A 84 -6.81 12.31 2.15
N SER A 85 -6.21 13.48 2.36
CA SER A 85 -4.84 13.56 2.89
C SER A 85 -4.69 12.92 4.26
N LEU A 86 -5.61 13.20 5.19
CA LEU A 86 -5.63 12.56 6.51
C LEU A 86 -5.87 11.06 6.41
N PHE A 87 -6.88 10.64 5.64
CA PHE A 87 -7.26 9.24 5.51
C PHE A 87 -6.14 8.40 4.89
N SER A 88 -5.60 8.84 3.75
CA SER A 88 -4.46 8.23 3.08
C SER A 88 -3.24 8.13 4.02
N ALA A 89 -2.90 9.21 4.73
CA ALA A 89 -1.78 9.19 5.68
C ALA A 89 -1.98 8.13 6.78
N ALA A 90 -3.19 8.04 7.35
CA ALA A 90 -3.51 7.06 8.38
C ALA A 90 -3.42 5.63 7.85
N ILE A 91 -4.00 5.36 6.68
CA ILE A 91 -3.98 4.03 6.06
C ILE A 91 -2.55 3.59 5.73
N HIS A 92 -1.75 4.43 5.08
CA HIS A 92 -0.38 4.04 4.72
C HIS A 92 0.54 3.92 5.93
N THR A 93 0.35 4.74 6.96
CA THR A 93 1.08 4.59 8.22
C THR A 93 0.73 3.26 8.89
N PHE A 94 -0.57 2.92 8.95
CA PHE A 94 -1.03 1.66 9.51
C PHE A 94 -0.47 0.46 8.73
N SER A 95 -0.61 0.46 7.41
CA SER A 95 -0.08 -0.61 6.55
C SER A 95 1.44 -0.73 6.68
N PHE A 96 2.16 0.38 6.75
CA PHE A 96 3.61 0.39 6.97
C PHE A 96 3.99 -0.25 8.31
N LEU A 97 3.29 0.11 9.40
CA LEU A 97 3.55 -0.47 10.72
C LEU A 97 3.22 -1.97 10.76
N CYS A 98 2.10 -2.39 10.17
CA CYS A 98 1.73 -3.79 10.07
C CYS A 98 2.78 -4.59 9.28
N LEU A 99 3.15 -4.14 8.07
CA LEU A 99 4.18 -4.80 7.26
C LEU A 99 5.56 -4.78 7.94
N GLY A 100 5.91 -3.70 8.62
CA GLY A 100 7.16 -3.62 9.40
C GLY A 100 7.18 -4.64 10.54
N HIS A 101 6.04 -4.84 11.20
CA HIS A 101 5.88 -5.93 12.18
C HIS A 101 5.98 -7.31 11.51
N PHE A 102 5.48 -7.48 10.27
CA PHE A 102 5.58 -8.75 9.53
C PHE A 102 7.01 -9.07 9.11
N MET A 103 7.89 -8.08 8.98
CA MET A 103 9.31 -8.34 8.80
C MET A 103 9.97 -8.87 10.06
N ALA A 104 9.45 -8.49 11.24
CA ALA A 104 10.00 -8.89 12.53
C ALA A 104 9.48 -10.26 13.02
N ASP A 105 8.29 -10.68 12.59
CA ASP A 105 7.64 -11.91 13.03
C ASP A 105 6.94 -12.66 11.87
N SER A 106 6.67 -13.95 12.03
CA SER A 106 6.00 -14.78 11.00
C SER A 106 4.50 -14.48 10.90
N PHE A 107 4.00 -14.21 9.68
CA PHE A 107 2.58 -13.90 9.44
C PHE A 107 1.91 -14.82 8.42
N HIS A 108 0.64 -15.12 8.67
CA HIS A 108 -0.20 -15.87 7.75
C HIS A 108 -0.45 -15.12 6.44
N LEU A 109 -0.46 -15.87 5.34
CA LEU A 109 -0.68 -15.38 3.98
C LEU A 109 -1.89 -14.44 3.84
N THR A 110 -2.97 -14.74 4.56
CA THR A 110 -4.23 -13.96 4.53
C THR A 110 -4.01 -12.49 4.89
N TYR A 111 -3.06 -12.16 5.76
CA TYR A 111 -2.86 -10.77 6.19
C TYR A 111 -2.31 -9.87 5.09
N TYR A 112 -1.52 -10.39 4.15
CA TYR A 112 -1.06 -9.62 2.99
C TYR A 112 -2.23 -9.20 2.09
N TRP A 113 -3.21 -10.09 1.91
CA TRP A 113 -4.43 -9.79 1.15
C TRP A 113 -5.34 -8.80 1.86
N VAL A 114 -5.44 -8.87 3.20
CA VAL A 114 -6.19 -7.89 3.99
C VAL A 114 -5.56 -6.50 3.85
N LEU A 115 -4.24 -6.39 3.97
CA LEU A 115 -3.53 -5.12 3.83
C LEU A 115 -3.63 -4.56 2.41
N LEU A 116 -3.64 -5.42 1.39
CA LEU A 116 -3.92 -5.02 0.01
C LEU A 116 -5.30 -4.35 -0.11
N VAL A 117 -6.35 -4.97 0.42
CA VAL A 117 -7.72 -4.43 0.35
C VAL A 117 -7.81 -3.08 1.04
N ILE A 118 -7.20 -2.95 2.22
CA ILE A 118 -7.17 -1.69 2.98
C ILE A 118 -6.43 -0.60 2.17
N THR A 119 -5.29 -0.95 1.56
CA THR A 119 -4.49 -0.04 0.73
C THR A 119 -5.18 0.37 -0.57
N ALA A 120 -6.12 -0.44 -1.08
CA ALA A 120 -6.85 -0.11 -2.31
C ALA A 120 -7.82 1.07 -2.12
N VAL A 121 -8.36 1.27 -0.91
CA VAL A 121 -9.40 2.29 -0.68
C VAL A 121 -8.90 3.71 -0.95
N PRO A 122 -7.75 4.17 -0.40
CA PRO A 122 -7.21 5.49 -0.72
C PRO A 122 -6.95 5.70 -2.22
N CYS A 123 -6.42 4.69 -2.92
CA CYS A 123 -6.20 4.75 -4.37
C CYS A 123 -7.51 4.90 -5.17
N LEU A 124 -8.59 4.21 -4.77
CA LEU A 124 -9.89 4.36 -5.43
C LEU A 124 -10.46 5.78 -5.26
N ILE A 125 -10.23 6.39 -4.10
CA ILE A 125 -10.62 7.78 -3.85
C ILE A 125 -9.79 8.74 -4.74
N GLU A 126 -8.49 8.51 -4.91
CA GLU A 126 -7.68 9.30 -5.85
C GLU A 126 -8.20 9.23 -7.28
N ILE A 127 -8.53 8.03 -7.76
CA ILE A 127 -9.07 7.84 -9.11
C ILE A 127 -10.40 8.59 -9.25
N ALA A 128 -11.26 8.56 -8.24
CA ALA A 128 -12.51 9.30 -8.25
C ALA A 128 -12.27 10.83 -8.30
N ILE A 129 -11.38 11.36 -7.45
CA ILE A 129 -11.02 12.78 -7.46
C ILE A 129 -10.47 13.21 -8.82
N LEU A 130 -9.55 12.43 -9.38
CA LEU A 130 -8.96 12.71 -10.70
C LEU A 130 -10.01 12.67 -11.81
N PHE A 131 -10.92 11.69 -11.77
CA PHE A 131 -12.02 11.60 -12.72
C PHE A 131 -12.97 12.80 -12.61
N GLU A 132 -13.33 13.20 -11.40
CA GLU A 132 -14.16 14.39 -11.19
C GLU A 132 -13.51 15.67 -11.73
N ALA A 133 -12.19 15.80 -11.57
CA ALA A 133 -11.44 16.95 -12.06
C ALA A 133 -11.33 16.98 -13.59
N LEU A 134 -11.00 15.85 -14.22
CA LEU A 134 -10.70 15.78 -15.65
C LEU A 134 -11.94 15.61 -16.54
N VAL A 135 -12.97 14.92 -16.05
CA VAL A 135 -14.13 14.53 -16.87
C VAL A 135 -15.34 15.40 -16.57
N LEU A 136 -15.53 15.79 -15.31
CA LEU A 136 -16.69 16.59 -14.89
C LEU A 136 -16.37 18.10 -14.81
N ASP A 137 -15.15 18.51 -15.17
CA ASP A 137 -14.66 19.90 -15.12
C ASP A 137 -14.92 20.58 -13.76
N LYS A 138 -14.97 19.78 -12.69
CA LYS A 138 -15.14 20.32 -11.34
C LYS A 138 -13.80 20.88 -10.86
N PRO A 139 -13.77 22.09 -10.29
CA PRO A 139 -12.54 22.63 -9.72
C PRO A 139 -12.06 21.73 -8.57
N LEU A 140 -10.77 21.40 -8.61
CA LEU A 140 -10.00 20.71 -7.56
C LEU A 140 -9.91 21.53 -6.26
#